data_AF-A0A0C3FBL1-F1
#
_entry.id   AF-A0A0C3FBL1-F1
#
_cell.length_a   1.000
_cell.length_b   1.000
_cell.length_c   1.000
_cell.angle_alpha   90.00
_cell.angle_beta   90.00
_cell.angle_gamma   90.00
#
_symmetry.space_group_name_H-M   'P 1'
#
loop_
_entity.id
_entity.type
_entity.pdbx_description
1 polymer ?
#
loop_
_entity_poly.entity_id
_entity_poly.type
_entity_poly.pdbx_seq_one_letter_code
_entity_poly.pdbx_strand_id
1 'polypeptide(L)' 'EEPVDEYAPTGFHQTMIGDVLGSRYRVLRKLGWGVYSTVWLVQNDRSAQVL' A
#
# COMPACT_ATOMS: atom_id res chain seq x y z
N GLU A 1 12.99 -0.52 -8.31
CA GLU A 1 12.67 -0.30 -6.88
C GLU A 1 13.13 1.10 -6.51
N GLU A 2 12.35 1.80 -5.70
CA GLU A 2 12.67 3.12 -5.14
C GLU A 2 13.90 3.06 -4.21
N PRO A 3 14.60 4.18 -4.02
CA PRO A 3 15.72 4.25 -3.08
C PRO A 3 15.25 3.97 -1.65
N VAL A 4 16.03 3.15 -0.92
CA VAL A 4 15.67 2.72 0.44
C VAL A 4 15.63 3.89 1.42
N ASP A 5 16.46 4.90 1.18
CA ASP A 5 16.54 6.13 1.95
C ASP A 5 15.34 7.07 1.76
N GLU A 6 14.53 6.87 0.71
CA GLU A 6 13.29 7.61 0.51
C GLU A 6 12.12 7.08 1.35
N TYR A 7 12.26 5.93 2.02
CA TYR A 7 11.30 5.49 3.04
C TYR A 7 11.54 6.25 4.35
N ALA A 8 10.78 7.33 4.55
CA ALA A 8 10.91 8.21 5.70
C ALA A 8 9.54 8.80 6.08
N PRO A 9 9.38 9.39 7.28
CA PRO A 9 8.16 10.08 7.66
C PRO A 9 7.69 11.15 6.66
N THR A 10 8.63 11.77 5.94
CA THR A 10 8.37 12.78 4.88
C THR A 10 8.49 12.22 3.46
N GLY A 11 8.75 10.93 3.30
CA GLY A 11 8.98 10.25 2.03
C GLY A 11 7.93 9.19 1.74
N PHE A 12 8.34 8.06 1.15
CA PHE A 12 7.44 6.95 0.89
C PHE A 12 6.94 6.31 2.18
N HIS A 13 5.63 6.06 2.21
CA HIS A 13 5.03 5.25 3.26
C HIS A 13 5.45 3.79 3.10
N GLN A 14 5.98 3.19 4.16
CA GLN A 14 6.32 1.78 4.19
C GLN A 14 5.02 0.95 4.12
N THR A 15 4.83 0.24 3.01
CA THR A 15 3.65 -0.61 2.76
C THR A 15 4.11 -2.05 2.56
N MET A 16 3.44 -2.99 3.21
CA MET A 16 3.77 -4.42 3.19
C MET A 16 2.64 -5.25 2.60
N ILE A 17 2.97 -6.39 2.00
CA ILE A 17 1.96 -7.38 1.58
C ILE A 17 1.18 -7.84 2.81
N GLY A 18 -0.14 -7.81 2.74
CA GLY A 18 -1.04 -8.15 3.83
C GLY A 18 -1.59 -6.97 4.62
N ASP A 19 -1.02 -5.76 4.48
CA ASP A 19 -1.54 -4.56 5.12
C ASP A 19 -2.98 -4.28 4.70
N VAL A 20 -3.78 -3.74 5.62
CA VAL A 20 -5.15 -3.31 5.36
C VAL A 20 -5.22 -1.78 5.43
N LEU A 21 -5.27 -1.14 4.25
CA LEU A 21 -5.36 0.31 4.13
C LEU A 21 -6.83 0.75 4.26
N GLY A 22 -7.07 1.77 5.09
CA GLY A 22 -8.42 2.32 5.31
C GLY A 22 -9.45 1.28 5.77
N SER A 23 -9.00 0.27 6.52
CA SER A 23 -9.83 -0.84 7.04
C SER A 23 -10.53 -1.70 5.98
N ARG A 24 -10.14 -1.59 4.70
CA ARG A 24 -10.87 -2.20 3.57
C ARG A 24 -9.99 -2.79 2.48
N TYR A 25 -8.83 -2.21 2.23
CA TYR A 25 -8.02 -2.56 1.06
C TYR A 25 -6.82 -3.39 1.48
N ARG A 26 -6.89 -4.70 1.24
CA ARG A 26 -5.79 -5.63 1.54
C ARG A 26 -4.73 -5.58 0.45
N VAL A 27 -3.49 -5.28 0.81
CA VAL A 27 -2.34 -5.23 -0.11
C VAL A 27 -1.93 -6.63 -0.54
N LEU A 28 -1.88 -6.88 -1.85
CA LEU A 28 -1.52 -8.18 -2.41
C LEU A 28 -0.11 -8.22 -3.01
N ARG A 29 0.26 -7.19 -3.78
CA ARG A 29 1.52 -7.15 -4.53
C ARG A 29 1.85 -5.72 -4.97
N LYS A 30 3.13 -5.39 -5.00
CA LYS A 30 3.62 -4.14 -5.62
C LYS A 30 3.57 -4.21 -7.15
N LEU A 31 3.03 -3.18 -7.78
CA LEU A 31 2.96 -3.05 -9.24
C LEU A 31 4.08 -2.16 -9.79
N GLY A 32 4.56 -1.21 -9.00
CA GLY A 32 5.65 -0.33 -9.40
C GLY A 32 5.79 0.86 -8.48
N TRP A 33 6.61 1.80 -8.92
CA TRP A 33 6.90 3.06 -8.24
C TRP A 33 7.28 4.11 -9.29
N GLY A 34 7.15 5.37 -8.93
CA GLY A 34 7.64 6.52 -9.67
C GLY A 34 8.16 7.58 -8.69
N VAL A 35 8.50 8.75 -9.20
CA VAL A 35 9.17 9.82 -8.43
C VAL A 35 8.42 10.21 -7.15
N TYR A 36 7.10 10.09 -7.12
CA TYR A 36 6.27 10.56 -6.00
C TYR A 36 5.36 9.50 -5.39
N SER A 37 5.28 8.30 -5.99
CA SER A 37 4.33 7.29 -5.51
C SER A 37 4.83 5.87 -5.70
N THR A 38 4.35 4.99 -4.83
CA THR A 38 4.35 3.54 -5.05
C THR A 38 2.94 3.09 -5.43
N VAL A 39 2.85 2.05 -6.26
CA VAL A 39 1.58 1.55 -6.79
C VAL A 39 1.43 0.09 -6.38
N TRP A 40 0.30 -0.23 -5.75
CA TRP A 40 0.03 -1.54 -5.18
C TRP A 40 -1.28 -2.12 -5.72
N LEU A 41 -1.27 -3.42 -6.04
CA LEU A 41 -2.47 -4.20 -6.27
C LEU A 41 -3.11 -4.50 -4.93
N VAL A 42 -4.39 -4.14 -4.78
CA VAL A 42 -5.16 -4.37 -3.56
C VAL A 42 -6.44 -5.17 -3.85
N GLN A 43 -6.87 -5.96 -2.87
CA GLN A 43 -8.21 -6.54 -2.85
C GLN A 43 -9.14 -5.62 -2.05
N ASN A 44 -10.29 -5.29 -2.64
CA ASN A 44 -11.36 -4.57 -1.94
C ASN A 44 -12.18 -5.57 -1.12
N ASP A 45 -12.04 -5.53 0.20
CA ASP A 45 -12.80 -6.36 1.11
C ASP A 45 -14.12 -5.65 1.49
N ARG A 46 -15.19 -5.97 0.76
CA ARG A 46 -16.54 -5.44 1.06
C ARG A 46 -17.24 -6.19 2.20
N SER A 47 -16.62 -7.23 2.74
CA SER A 47 -17.21 -8.08 3.79
C SER A 47 -17.32 -7.38 5.15
N ALA A 48 -16.60 -6.27 5.35
CA ALA A 48 -16.58 -5.53 6.61
C ALA A 48 -17.75 -4.54 6.80
N GLN A 49 -18.76 -4.56 5.92
CA GLN A 49 -19.94 -3.69 5.99
C GLN A 49 -21.24 -4.50 6.04
N VAL A 50 -21.31 -5.45 6.98
CA VAL A 50 -22.59 -6.04 7.42
C VAL A 50 -22.55 -6.16 8.94
N LEU A 51 -23.00 -5.11 9.62
CA LEU A 51 -23.72 -5.18 10.89
C LEU A 51 -24.83 -4.13 10.85
#